data_AF-A0A2A5BCR2-F1
#
_entry.id   AF-A0A2A5BCR2-F1
#
_cell.length_a   1.000
_cell.length_b   1.000
_cell.length_c   1.000
_cell.angle_alpha   90.00
_cell.angle_beta   90.00
_cell.angle_gamma   90.00
#
_symmetry.space_group_name_H-M   'P 1'
#
loop_
_entity.id
_entity.type
_entity.pdbx_description
1 polymer ?
#
loop_
_entity_poly.entity_id
_entity_poly.type
_entity_poly.pdbx_seq_one_letter_code
_entity_poly.pdbx_strand_id
1 'polypeptide(L)'
;MNKSKNLHELYADFGMAAEKAQVLEIEAGNVVLSFVSMFVDPKTISSEDKVVYKKLVDEVDRKTLGNLLRKIRNIVEFDPSYEEVISEALRKRNYLVHGFFKTHNFAIFDETGQIEMRKELSDISKQMDVAHRHLAAISLLLEKLAGREECSTEKADKLMKLGKAVKI
;
A
#
# COMPACT_ATOMS: atom_id res chain seq x y z
N MET A 1 -27.90 0.99 23.18
CA MET A 1 -27.87 -0.15 22.25
C MET A 1 -26.64 -0.97 22.58
N ASN A 2 -26.80 -2.17 23.13
CA ASN A 2 -25.68 -3.10 23.29
C ASN A 2 -25.37 -3.64 21.89
N LYS A 3 -24.20 -3.30 21.31
CA LYS A 3 -23.83 -3.77 19.97
C LYS A 3 -23.52 -5.27 20.06
N SER A 4 -23.95 -6.05 19.07
CA SER A 4 -23.65 -7.50 19.04
C SER A 4 -22.13 -7.72 19.01
N LYS A 5 -21.66 -8.83 19.57
CA LYS A 5 -20.24 -9.23 19.50
C LYS A 5 -19.75 -9.27 18.04
N ASN A 6 -20.57 -9.77 17.13
CA ASN A 6 -20.29 -9.83 15.69
C ASN A 6 -20.10 -8.44 15.07
N LEU A 7 -20.88 -7.43 15.48
CA LEU A 7 -20.72 -6.06 14.99
C LEU A 7 -19.40 -5.44 15.48
N HIS A 8 -18.98 -5.72 16.71
CA HIS A 8 -17.67 -5.29 17.20
C HIS A 8 -16.51 -5.92 16.44
N GLU A 9 -16.58 -7.23 16.21
CA GLU A 9 -15.57 -7.95 15.44
C GLU A 9 -15.53 -7.47 13.98
N LEU A 10 -16.67 -7.15 13.37
CA LEU A 10 -16.72 -6.55 12.03
C LEU A 10 -15.99 -5.21 11.95
N TYR A 11 -16.18 -4.31 12.92
CA TYR A 11 -15.43 -3.05 12.94
C TYR A 11 -13.93 -3.26 13.18
N ALA A 12 -13.55 -4.25 14.00
CA ALA A 12 -12.15 -4.62 14.20
C ALA A 12 -11.50 -5.15 12.91
N ASP A 13 -12.18 -6.07 12.22
CA ASP A 13 -11.73 -6.62 10.94
C ASP A 13 -11.62 -5.52 9.87
N PHE A 14 -12.55 -4.55 9.86
CA PHE A 14 -12.46 -3.40 8.98
C PHE A 14 -11.22 -2.55 9.30
N GLY A 15 -10.95 -2.30 10.57
CA GLY A 15 -9.76 -1.57 11.01
C GLY A 15 -8.46 -2.24 10.55
N MET A 16 -8.38 -3.57 10.67
CA MET A 16 -7.23 -4.35 10.19
C MET A 16 -7.09 -4.28 8.65
N ALA A 17 -8.19 -4.43 7.92
CA ALA A 17 -8.17 -4.30 6.46
C ALA A 17 -7.76 -2.89 6.03
N ALA A 18 -8.21 -1.85 6.74
CA ALA A 18 -7.90 -0.45 6.46
C ALA A 18 -6.42 -0.14 6.74
N GLU A 19 -5.87 -0.66 7.84
CA GLU A 19 -4.44 -0.56 8.16
C GLU A 19 -3.58 -1.19 7.05
N LYS A 20 -3.90 -2.43 6.63
CA LYS A 20 -3.22 -3.08 5.50
C LYS A 20 -3.30 -2.27 4.22
N ALA A 21 -4.46 -1.67 3.95
CA ALA A 21 -4.64 -0.84 2.78
C ALA A 21 -3.76 0.42 2.84
N GLN A 22 -3.60 1.05 4.00
CA GLN A 22 -2.69 2.19 4.20
C GLN A 22 -1.21 1.78 4.05
N VAL A 23 -0.82 0.64 4.60
CA VAL A 23 0.54 0.10 4.44
C VAL A 23 0.85 -0.19 2.96
N LEU A 24 -0.13 -0.70 2.21
CA LEU A 24 0.02 -0.89 0.76
C LEU A 24 0.27 0.42 0.01
N GLU A 25 -0.39 1.52 0.40
CA GLU A 25 -0.16 2.85 -0.20
C GLU A 25 1.27 3.35 0.06
N ILE A 26 1.77 3.16 1.28
CA ILE A 26 3.15 3.50 1.62
C ILE A 26 4.12 2.70 0.74
N GLU A 27 3.88 1.41 0.57
CA GLU A 27 4.77 0.56 -0.24
C GLU A 27 4.69 0.89 -1.74
N ALA A 28 3.53 1.27 -2.26
CA ALA A 28 3.39 1.80 -3.62
C ALA A 28 4.23 3.09 -3.82
N GLY A 29 4.24 3.96 -2.81
CA GLY A 29 5.11 5.13 -2.74
C GLY A 29 6.60 4.76 -2.73
N ASN A 30 6.98 3.74 -1.96
CA ASN A 30 8.36 3.24 -1.91
C ASN A 30 8.84 2.74 -3.28
N VAL A 31 8.01 2.03 -4.04
CA VAL A 31 8.35 1.61 -5.40
C VAL A 31 8.64 2.82 -6.30
N VAL A 32 7.81 3.87 -6.20
CA VAL A 32 7.98 5.11 -6.98
C VAL A 32 9.29 5.80 -6.62
N LEU A 33 9.60 5.95 -5.33
CA LEU A 33 10.85 6.55 -4.88
C LEU A 33 12.07 5.71 -5.27
N SER A 34 11.99 4.39 -5.13
CA SER A 34 13.06 3.46 -5.52
C SER A 34 13.36 3.58 -7.01
N PHE A 35 12.32 3.70 -7.85
CA PHE A 35 12.47 3.91 -9.28
C PHE A 35 13.09 5.28 -9.61
N VAL A 36 12.56 6.37 -9.05
CA VAL A 36 13.09 7.74 -9.31
C VAL A 36 14.56 7.85 -8.95
N SER A 37 14.93 7.25 -7.82
CA SER A 37 16.29 7.30 -7.30
C SER A 37 17.27 6.39 -8.04
N MET A 38 16.85 5.65 -9.08
CA MET A 38 17.76 5.06 -10.07
C MET A 38 18.35 6.11 -11.01
N PHE A 39 17.66 7.25 -11.19
CA PHE A 39 18.03 8.30 -12.14
C PHE A 39 18.55 9.57 -11.46
N VAL A 40 18.40 9.66 -10.14
CA VAL A 40 18.73 10.83 -9.33
C VAL A 40 19.45 10.40 -8.06
N ASP A 41 20.58 11.01 -7.74
CA ASP A 41 21.28 10.77 -6.47
C ASP A 41 20.49 11.43 -5.32
N PRO A 42 20.00 10.65 -4.34
CA PRO A 42 19.28 11.20 -3.19
C PRO A 42 20.07 12.22 -2.35
N LYS A 43 21.39 12.29 -2.51
CA LYS A 43 22.26 13.25 -1.81
C LYS A 43 22.34 14.61 -2.50
N THR A 44 21.97 14.69 -3.78
CA THR A 44 22.11 15.91 -4.59
C THR A 44 20.78 16.60 -4.87
N ILE A 45 19.66 16.04 -4.39
CA ILE A 45 18.33 16.61 -4.59
C ILE A 45 18.13 17.91 -3.81
N SER A 46 17.55 18.91 -4.48
CA SER A 46 17.16 20.18 -3.88
C SER A 46 15.96 20.04 -2.94
N SER A 47 15.67 21.10 -2.19
CA SER A 47 14.45 21.15 -1.35
C SER A 47 13.18 21.18 -2.20
N GLU A 48 13.23 21.84 -3.36
CA GLU A 48 12.15 21.90 -4.33
C GLU A 48 11.83 20.51 -4.91
N ASP A 49 12.87 19.74 -5.28
CA ASP A 49 12.70 18.38 -5.80
C ASP A 49 12.05 17.45 -4.76
N LYS A 50 12.40 17.60 -3.49
CA LYS A 50 11.77 16.83 -2.40
C LYS A 50 10.27 17.09 -2.30
N VAL A 51 9.83 18.33 -2.50
CA VAL A 51 8.40 18.67 -2.52
C VAL A 51 7.71 18.01 -3.72
N VAL A 52 8.36 18.02 -4.89
CA VAL A 52 7.84 17.38 -6.11
C VAL A 52 7.73 15.86 -5.91
N TYR A 53 8.76 15.20 -5.39
CA TYR A 53 8.73 13.75 -5.16
C TYR A 53 7.75 13.34 -4.08
N LYS A 54 7.60 14.15 -3.03
CA LYS A 54 6.56 13.89 -2.03
C LYS A 54 5.16 13.93 -2.66
N LYS A 55 4.86 14.93 -3.49
CA LYS A 55 3.59 14.98 -4.22
C LYS A 55 3.40 13.78 -5.14
N LEU A 56 4.47 13.36 -5.83
CA LEU A 56 4.43 12.19 -6.70
C LEU A 56 4.03 10.92 -5.91
N VAL A 57 4.53 10.76 -4.69
CA VAL A 57 4.19 9.65 -3.79
C VAL A 57 2.77 9.77 -3.24
N ASP A 58 2.35 10.96 -2.83
CA ASP A 58 1.02 11.21 -2.28
C ASP A 58 -0.09 11.03 -3.34
N GLU A 59 0.24 11.22 -4.63
CA GLU A 59 -0.68 11.10 -5.77
C GLU A 59 -0.62 9.73 -6.48
N VAL A 60 0.05 8.73 -5.89
CA VAL A 60 0.13 7.39 -6.48
C VAL A 60 -1.25 6.74 -6.45
N ASP A 61 -1.80 6.51 -7.64
CA ASP A 61 -3.06 5.82 -7.85
C ASP A 61 -2.85 4.57 -8.72
N ARG A 62 -3.93 3.83 -8.96
CA ARG A 62 -3.91 2.62 -9.79
C ARG A 62 -3.38 2.85 -11.20
N LYS A 63 -3.73 3.98 -11.82
CA LYS A 63 -3.32 4.32 -13.19
C LYS A 63 -1.85 4.72 -13.22
N THR A 64 -1.40 5.57 -12.30
CA THR A 64 0.02 5.96 -12.20
C THR A 64 0.90 4.78 -11.85
N LEU A 65 0.54 3.98 -10.84
CA LEU A 65 1.33 2.81 -10.46
C LEU A 65 1.35 1.74 -11.55
N GLY A 66 0.22 1.44 -12.19
CA GLY A 66 0.18 0.49 -13.31
C GLY A 66 1.08 0.92 -14.49
N ASN A 67 1.07 2.21 -14.85
CA ASN A 67 1.98 2.74 -15.86
C ASN A 67 3.46 2.65 -15.42
N LEU A 68 3.75 2.88 -14.15
CA LEU A 68 5.09 2.73 -13.60
C LEU A 68 5.57 1.27 -13.64
N LEU A 69 4.74 0.32 -13.22
CA LEU A 69 5.06 -1.12 -13.25
C LEU A 69 5.44 -1.59 -14.67
N ARG A 70 4.71 -1.13 -15.70
CA ARG A 70 5.06 -1.43 -17.09
C ARG A 70 6.43 -0.88 -17.49
N LYS A 71 6.81 0.31 -17.00
CA LYS A 71 8.15 0.87 -17.22
C LYS A 71 9.22 0.08 -16.47
N ILE A 72 8.96 -0.29 -15.21
CA ILE A 72 9.86 -1.10 -14.39
C ILE A 72 10.11 -2.46 -15.05
N ARG A 73 9.11 -3.07 -15.69
CA ARG A 73 9.25 -4.36 -16.38
C ARG A 73 10.29 -4.35 -17.51
N ASN A 74 10.60 -3.18 -18.08
CA ASN A 74 11.66 -3.04 -19.08
C ASN A 74 13.07 -3.07 -18.46
N ILE A 75 13.16 -2.96 -17.14
CA ILE A 75 14.40 -2.89 -16.37
C ILE A 75 14.57 -4.13 -15.48
N VAL A 76 13.47 -4.68 -14.97
CA VAL A 76 13.42 -5.81 -14.05
C VAL A 76 12.40 -6.83 -14.55
N GLU A 77 12.77 -8.09 -14.60
CA GLU A 77 11.84 -9.17 -14.93
C GLU A 77 11.00 -9.56 -13.70
N PHE A 78 9.68 -9.49 -13.84
CA PHE A 78 8.73 -10.01 -12.87
C PHE A 78 7.47 -10.51 -13.60
N ASP A 79 6.74 -11.42 -12.96
CA ASP A 79 5.57 -12.07 -13.58
C ASP A 79 4.50 -11.03 -13.95
N PRO A 80 3.97 -11.04 -15.19
CA PRO A 80 2.92 -10.12 -15.62
C PRO A 80 1.67 -10.12 -14.71
N SER A 81 1.38 -11.24 -14.02
CA SER A 81 0.29 -11.35 -13.05
C SER A 81 0.43 -10.38 -11.87
N TYR A 82 1.64 -9.89 -11.56
CA TYR A 82 1.85 -8.93 -10.47
C TYR A 82 1.13 -7.61 -10.75
N GLU A 83 1.08 -7.15 -12.02
CA GLU A 83 0.37 -5.92 -12.39
C GLU A 83 -1.14 -6.06 -12.09
N GLU A 84 -1.73 -7.20 -12.41
CA GLU A 84 -3.14 -7.47 -12.15
C GLU A 84 -3.44 -7.54 -10.65
N VAL A 85 -2.61 -8.27 -9.89
CA VAL A 85 -2.77 -8.39 -8.43
C VAL A 85 -2.67 -7.03 -7.74
N ILE A 86 -1.67 -6.22 -8.10
CA ILE A 86 -1.48 -4.87 -7.53
C ILE A 86 -2.64 -3.95 -7.95
N SER A 87 -3.04 -3.98 -9.22
CA SER A 87 -4.15 -3.17 -9.75
C SER A 87 -5.47 -3.47 -9.03
N GLU A 88 -5.73 -4.75 -8.77
CA GLU A 88 -6.92 -5.19 -8.04
C GLU A 88 -6.87 -4.76 -6.57
N ALA A 89 -5.72 -4.91 -5.90
CA ALA A 89 -5.56 -4.46 -4.52
C ALA A 89 -5.80 -2.94 -4.38
N LEU A 90 -5.27 -2.11 -5.29
CA LEU A 90 -5.54 -0.68 -5.29
C LEU A 90 -7.01 -0.35 -5.53
N ARG A 91 -7.70 -1.10 -6.39
CA ARG A 91 -9.16 -0.98 -6.58
C ARG A 91 -9.90 -1.30 -5.27
N LYS A 92 -9.53 -2.40 -4.62
CA LYS A 92 -10.13 -2.84 -3.36
C LYS A 92 -9.85 -1.87 -2.21
N ARG A 93 -8.70 -1.20 -2.18
CA ARG A 93 -8.40 -0.13 -1.21
C ARG A 93 -9.38 1.02 -1.34
N ASN A 94 -9.62 1.49 -2.57
CA ASN A 94 -10.57 2.58 -2.80
C ASN A 94 -12.01 2.18 -2.45
N TYR A 95 -12.38 0.94 -2.78
CA TYR A 95 -13.66 0.38 -2.36
C TYR A 95 -13.78 0.28 -0.83
N LEU A 96 -12.74 -0.17 -0.14
CA LEU A 96 -12.74 -0.31 1.32
C LEU A 96 -13.01 1.04 2.01
N VAL A 97 -12.33 2.10 1.55
CA VAL A 97 -12.43 3.45 2.14
C VAL A 97 -13.75 4.14 1.80
N HIS A 98 -14.24 4.02 0.55
CA HIS A 98 -15.35 4.84 0.07
C HIS A 98 -16.65 4.07 -0.19
N GLY A 99 -16.60 2.74 -0.29
CA GLY A 99 -17.69 1.91 -0.80
C GLY A 99 -18.18 0.82 0.14
N PHE A 100 -17.34 0.27 1.01
CA PHE A 100 -17.65 -0.93 1.79
C PHE A 100 -18.94 -0.82 2.61
N PHE A 101 -18.99 0.09 3.59
CA PHE A 101 -20.19 0.26 4.41
C PHE A 101 -21.40 0.79 3.64
N LYS A 102 -21.18 1.56 2.57
CA LYS A 102 -22.25 2.05 1.70
C LYS A 102 -22.93 0.90 0.96
N THR A 103 -22.16 -0.07 0.50
CA THR A 103 -22.65 -1.24 -0.25
C THR A 103 -23.38 -2.22 0.68
N HIS A 104 -22.99 -2.26 1.95
CA HIS A 104 -23.55 -3.16 2.97
C HIS A 104 -24.51 -2.47 3.96
N ASN A 105 -25.10 -1.35 3.57
CA ASN A 105 -25.86 -0.46 4.46
C ASN A 105 -26.96 -1.17 5.27
N PHE A 106 -27.64 -2.18 4.71
CA PHE A 106 -28.66 -2.97 5.39
C PHE A 106 -28.11 -4.29 5.98
N ALA A 107 -27.11 -4.89 5.34
CA ALA A 107 -26.51 -6.16 5.76
C ALA A 107 -25.85 -6.06 7.15
N ILE A 108 -25.32 -4.89 7.51
CA ILE A 108 -24.67 -4.66 8.80
C ILE A 108 -25.61 -4.86 10.01
N PHE A 109 -26.94 -4.80 9.83
CA PHE A 109 -27.90 -4.93 10.92
C PHE A 109 -28.31 -6.38 11.22
N ASP A 110 -27.96 -7.34 10.38
CA ASP A 110 -28.23 -8.77 10.56
C ASP A 110 -26.94 -9.56 10.81
N GLU A 111 -27.01 -10.64 11.59
CA GLU A 111 -25.82 -11.45 11.91
C GLU A 111 -25.24 -12.16 10.68
N THR A 112 -26.09 -12.64 9.77
CA THR A 112 -25.65 -13.29 8.53
C THR A 112 -24.93 -12.27 7.64
N GLY A 113 -25.47 -11.06 7.55
CA GLY A 113 -24.84 -9.97 6.80
C GLY A 113 -23.49 -9.56 7.40
N GLN A 114 -23.39 -9.49 8.73
CA GLN A 114 -22.11 -9.23 9.42
C GLN A 114 -21.08 -10.32 9.11
N ILE A 115 -21.46 -11.60 9.08
CA ILE A 115 -20.55 -12.72 8.76
C ILE A 115 -20.01 -12.59 7.32
N GLU A 116 -20.86 -12.31 6.34
CA GLU A 116 -20.43 -12.14 4.94
C GLU A 116 -19.55 -10.89 4.76
N MET A 117 -19.87 -9.78 5.42
CA MET A 117 -19.03 -8.59 5.44
C MET A 117 -17.63 -8.88 6.00
N ARG A 118 -17.53 -9.64 7.10
CA ARG A 118 -16.25 -10.04 7.69
C ARG A 118 -15.45 -10.95 6.78
N LYS A 119 -16.11 -11.88 6.09
CA LYS A 119 -15.47 -12.75 5.08
C LYS A 119 -14.89 -11.91 3.94
N GLU A 120 -15.65 -10.93 3.43
CA GLU A 120 -15.14 -10.03 2.39
C GLU A 120 -13.91 -9.23 2.88
N LEU A 121 -13.92 -8.73 4.11
CA LEU A 121 -12.77 -8.04 4.70
C LEU A 121 -11.55 -8.94 4.85
N SER A 122 -11.75 -10.21 5.21
CA SER A 122 -10.67 -11.21 5.25
C SER A 122 -10.06 -11.42 3.87
N ASP A 123 -10.88 -11.52 2.83
CA ASP A 123 -10.41 -11.72 1.46
C ASP A 123 -9.70 -10.49 0.90
N ILE A 124 -10.24 -9.29 1.15
CA ILE A 124 -9.55 -8.02 0.86
C ILE A 124 -8.20 -7.98 1.56
N SER A 125 -8.14 -8.33 2.84
CA SER A 125 -6.89 -8.33 3.61
C SER A 125 -5.84 -9.25 3.01
N LYS A 126 -6.22 -10.46 2.56
CA LYS A 126 -5.30 -11.39 1.89
C LYS A 126 -4.79 -10.81 0.57
N GLN A 127 -5.66 -10.15 -0.20
CA GLN A 127 -5.27 -9.50 -1.46
C GLN A 127 -4.26 -8.36 -1.21
N MET A 128 -4.47 -7.56 -0.15
CA MET A 128 -3.51 -6.53 0.27
C MET A 128 -2.15 -7.14 0.63
N ASP A 129 -2.12 -8.23 1.40
CA ASP A 129 -0.87 -8.88 1.80
C ASP A 129 -0.08 -9.41 0.59
N VAL A 130 -0.77 -9.99 -0.39
CA VAL A 130 -0.13 -10.49 -1.63
C VAL A 130 0.43 -9.31 -2.44
N ALA A 131 -0.37 -8.27 -2.68
CA ALA A 131 0.07 -7.09 -3.43
C ALA A 131 1.24 -6.37 -2.75
N HIS A 132 1.20 -6.25 -1.41
CA HIS A 132 2.28 -5.66 -0.64
C HIS A 132 3.59 -6.43 -0.82
N ARG A 133 3.55 -7.77 -0.77
CA ARG A 133 4.75 -8.59 -1.03
C ARG A 133 5.31 -8.39 -2.43
N HIS A 134 4.44 -8.23 -3.44
CA HIS A 134 4.90 -7.93 -4.80
C HIS A 134 5.56 -6.56 -4.91
N LEU A 135 4.94 -5.52 -4.34
CA LEU A 135 5.53 -4.18 -4.34
C LEU A 135 6.85 -4.14 -3.57
N ALA A 136 6.92 -4.75 -2.39
CA ALA A 136 8.15 -4.86 -1.61
C ALA A 136 9.27 -5.59 -2.36
N ALA A 137 8.95 -6.67 -3.08
CA ALA A 137 9.91 -7.36 -3.93
C ALA A 137 10.42 -6.46 -5.07
N ILE A 138 9.53 -5.69 -5.70
CA ILE A 138 9.90 -4.73 -6.75
C ILE A 138 10.79 -3.62 -6.20
N SER A 139 10.43 -3.01 -5.07
CA SER A 139 11.26 -2.01 -4.37
C SER A 139 12.67 -2.57 -4.11
N LEU A 140 12.77 -3.79 -3.56
CA LEU A 140 14.06 -4.43 -3.29
C LEU A 140 14.89 -4.66 -4.55
N LEU A 141 14.26 -5.08 -5.67
CA LEU A 141 14.96 -5.29 -6.94
C LEU A 141 15.48 -3.96 -7.52
N LEU A 142 14.69 -2.89 -7.44
CA LEU A 142 15.09 -1.55 -7.88
C LEU A 142 16.28 -1.02 -7.06
N GLU A 143 16.23 -1.17 -5.73
CA GLU A 143 17.32 -0.76 -4.84
C GLU A 143 18.63 -1.51 -5.12
N LYS A 144 18.54 -2.83 -5.34
CA LYS A 144 19.69 -3.66 -5.74
C LYS A 144 20.31 -3.19 -7.05
N LEU A 145 19.48 -2.86 -8.05
CA LEU A 145 19.96 -2.34 -9.34
C LEU A 145 20.57 -0.94 -9.24
N ALA A 146 20.10 -0.12 -8.30
CA ALA A 146 20.68 1.19 -8.03
C ALA A 146 22.05 1.12 -7.33
N GLY A 147 22.60 -0.08 -7.09
CA GLY A 147 23.88 -0.27 -6.39
C GLY A 147 23.82 0.14 -4.91
N ARG A 148 22.62 0.26 -4.35
CA ARG A 148 22.39 0.53 -2.93
C ARG A 148 22.24 -0.81 -2.23
N GLU A 149 23.32 -1.31 -1.63
CA GLU A 149 23.24 -2.44 -0.70
C GLU A 149 22.21 -2.15 0.39
N GLU A 150 21.53 -3.22 0.84
CA GLU A 150 20.37 -3.25 1.72
C GLU A 150 20.34 -2.09 2.72
N CYS A 151 19.22 -1.35 2.72
CA CYS A 151 18.81 -0.64 3.92
C CYS A 151 18.58 -1.72 4.98
N SER A 152 19.60 -2.03 5.79
CA SER A 152 19.46 -2.99 6.87
C SER A 152 18.25 -2.60 7.70
N THR A 153 17.55 -3.58 8.28
CA THR A 153 16.43 -3.34 9.19
C THR A 153 16.77 -2.32 10.28
N GLU A 154 18.03 -2.25 10.71
CA GLU A 154 18.56 -1.20 11.61
C GLU A 154 18.54 0.22 11.02
N LYS A 155 18.82 0.37 9.72
CA LYS A 155 18.85 1.66 9.02
C LYS A 155 17.42 2.15 8.73
N ALA A 156 16.51 1.24 8.39
CA ALA A 156 15.07 1.50 8.30
C ALA A 156 14.47 1.87 9.67
N ASP A 157 14.83 1.16 10.74
CA ASP A 157 14.41 1.49 12.11
C ASP A 157 14.93 2.85 12.59
N LYS A 158 16.17 3.21 12.22
CA LYS A 158 16.73 4.55 12.48
C LYS A 158 15.96 5.63 11.73
N LEU A 159 15.63 5.41 10.45
CA LEU A 159 14.85 6.36 9.64
C LEU A 159 13.41 6.49 10.14
N MET A 160 12.77 5.38 10.56
CA MET A 160 11.46 5.40 11.21
C MET A 160 11.49 6.15 12.56
N LYS A 161 12.53 5.96 13.38
CA LYS A 161 12.71 6.73 14.63
C LYS A 161 12.94 8.21 14.36
N LEU A 162 13.66 8.57 13.30
CA LEU A 162 13.86 9.96 12.87
C LEU A 162 12.58 10.58 12.29
N GLY A 163 11.79 9.83 11.52
CA GLY A 163 10.50 10.26 10.98
C GLY A 163 9.39 10.39 12.04
N LYS A 164 9.46 9.61 13.13
CA LYS A 164 8.57 9.75 14.30
C LYS A 164 8.93 10.95 15.20
N ALA A 165 10.04 11.66 14.93
CA ALA A 165 10.38 12.90 15.62
C ALA A 165 9.70 14.15 15.00
N VAL A 166 8.54 13.98 14.35
CA VAL A 166 7.61 15.10 14.16
C VAL A 166 6.92 15.32 15.49
N LYS A 167 7.43 16.29 16.26
CA LYS A 167 6.68 16.84 17.41
C LYS A 167 5.35 17.36 16.87
N ILE A 168 4.26 16.75 17.32
CA ILE A 168 2.95 17.40 17.38
C ILE A 168 3.03 18.47 18.47
#